data_AF-A0A7J3RWQ7-F1
#
_entry.id   AF-A0A7J3RWQ7-F1
#
_cell.length_a   1.000
_cell.length_b   1.000
_cell.length_c   1.000
_cell.angle_alpha   90.00
_cell.angle_beta   90.00
_cell.angle_gamma   90.00
#
_symmetry.space_group_name_H-M   'P 1'
#
loop_
_entity.id
_entity.type
_entity.pdbx_description
1 polymer ?
#
loop_
_entity_poly.entity_id
_entity_poly.type
_entity_poly.pdbx_seq_one_letter_code
_entity_poly.pdbx_strand_id
1 'polypeptide(L)'
;MELESVWFWSIITLVVGLIVGYVAQMAGFCSIGGYRDYILFRDTHLLKGVAGFLVGGVIGFTILALAGGIYYPNQFPWSYFNGLKMVAGSLLKTNDLTVGWAAAIVGGIGVGFFSVIAGGCPLRNAVMAAEGNKSSIWYLIGFALMTPIVVYVFYVINSLGIL
;
A
#
# COMPACT_ATOMS: atom_id res chain seq x y z
N MET A 1 -33.13 1.32 -7.32
CA MET A 1 -32.28 0.20 -7.78
C MET A 1 -30.77 0.45 -7.52
N GLU A 2 -30.35 1.67 -7.15
CA GLU A 2 -28.96 1.95 -6.74
C GLU A 2 -28.66 1.61 -5.27
N LEU A 3 -29.67 1.64 -4.37
CA LEU A 3 -29.43 1.33 -2.95
C LEU A 3 -29.15 -0.16 -2.69
N GLU A 4 -29.86 -1.10 -3.33
CA GLU A 4 -29.59 -2.54 -3.15
C GLU A 4 -28.19 -2.96 -3.58
N SER A 5 -27.64 -2.34 -4.64
CA SER A 5 -26.27 -2.63 -5.06
C SER A 5 -25.23 -2.09 -4.07
N VAL A 6 -25.42 -0.90 -3.50
CA VAL A 6 -24.49 -0.31 -2.53
C VAL A 6 -24.36 -1.16 -1.25
N TRP A 7 -25.49 -1.65 -0.70
CA TRP A 7 -25.46 -2.53 0.48
C TRP A 7 -24.76 -3.86 0.18
N PHE A 8 -25.03 -4.44 -1.00
CA PHE A 8 -24.41 -5.68 -1.44
C PHE A 8 -22.87 -5.54 -1.55
N TRP A 9 -22.38 -4.49 -2.22
CA TRP A 9 -20.93 -4.24 -2.35
C TRP A 9 -20.26 -3.91 -1.01
N SER A 10 -20.96 -3.22 -0.11
CA SER A 10 -20.44 -2.89 1.24
C SER A 10 -20.27 -4.15 2.10
N ILE A 11 -21.23 -5.07 2.06
CA ILE A 11 -21.14 -6.34 2.79
C ILE A 11 -20.01 -7.20 2.23
N ILE A 12 -19.87 -7.28 0.90
CA ILE A 12 -18.78 -8.03 0.26
C ILE A 12 -17.42 -7.48 0.66
N THR A 13 -17.22 -6.15 0.58
CA THR A 13 -15.92 -5.54 0.94
C THR A 13 -15.59 -5.71 2.42
N LEU A 14 -16.59 -5.68 3.30
CA LEU A 14 -16.41 -5.94 4.73
C LEU A 14 -16.01 -7.40 5.00
N VAL A 15 -16.68 -8.36 4.36
CA VAL A 15 -16.35 -9.79 4.48
C VAL A 15 -14.95 -10.07 3.95
N VAL A 16 -14.60 -9.53 2.77
CA VAL A 16 -13.26 -9.68 2.19
C VAL A 16 -12.20 -9.07 3.10
N GLY A 17 -12.44 -7.87 3.64
CA GLY A 17 -11.53 -7.21 4.58
C GLY A 17 -11.29 -8.04 5.85
N LEU A 18 -12.34 -8.67 6.40
CA LEU A 18 -12.23 -9.53 7.57
C LEU A 18 -11.45 -10.82 7.28
N ILE A 19 -11.66 -11.44 6.12
CA ILE A 19 -10.90 -12.61 5.68
C ILE A 19 -9.42 -12.27 5.50
N VAL A 20 -9.12 -11.17 4.80
CA VAL A 20 -7.73 -10.73 4.58
C VAL A 20 -7.05 -10.38 5.90
N GLY A 21 -7.77 -9.71 6.81
CA GLY A 21 -7.28 -9.42 8.16
C GLY A 21 -6.95 -10.69 8.96
N TYR A 22 -7.83 -11.69 8.95
CA TYR A 22 -7.60 -12.97 9.62
C TYR A 22 -6.38 -13.72 9.07
N VAL A 23 -6.25 -13.79 7.74
CA VAL A 23 -5.08 -14.42 7.09
C VAL A 23 -3.80 -13.64 7.41
N ALA A 24 -3.86 -12.31 7.45
CA ALA A 24 -2.70 -11.48 7.80
C ALA A 24 -2.22 -11.70 9.25
N GLN A 25 -3.13 -11.96 10.18
CA GLN A 25 -2.80 -12.32 11.56
C GLN A 25 -2.07 -13.67 11.63
N MET A 26 -2.59 -14.68 10.93
CA MET A 26 -1.99 -16.02 10.85
C MET A 26 -0.60 -16.02 10.17
N ALA A 27 -0.43 -15.21 9.12
CA ALA A 27 0.78 -15.23 8.31
C ALA A 27 1.99 -14.55 8.98
N GLY A 28 1.79 -13.73 10.02
CA GLY A 28 2.88 -13.01 10.70
C GLY A 28 3.73 -12.16 9.75
N PHE A 29 3.11 -11.63 8.69
CA PHE A 29 3.83 -11.08 7.53
C PHE A 29 4.63 -9.82 7.90
N CYS A 30 5.93 -9.87 7.69
CA CYS A 30 6.84 -8.76 7.93
C CYS A 30 7.83 -8.61 6.76
N SER A 31 7.56 -7.67 5.84
CA SER A 31 8.44 -7.44 4.68
C SER A 31 9.88 -7.13 5.09
N ILE A 32 10.08 -6.33 6.15
CA ILE A 32 11.43 -5.98 6.64
C ILE A 32 12.11 -7.17 7.33
N GLY A 33 11.33 -8.00 8.05
CA GLY A 33 11.82 -9.21 8.71
C GLY A 33 12.30 -10.26 7.71
N GLY A 34 11.59 -10.43 6.59
CA GLY A 34 12.00 -11.34 5.53
C GLY A 34 13.38 -11.03 4.95
N TYR A 35 13.69 -9.74 4.74
CA TYR A 35 15.02 -9.34 4.27
C TYR A 35 16.11 -9.54 5.33
N ARG A 36 15.85 -9.17 6.59
CA ARG A 36 16.81 -9.34 7.68
C ARG A 36 17.15 -10.82 7.93
N ASP A 37 16.12 -11.65 8.02
CA ASP A 37 16.28 -13.08 8.36
C ASP A 37 16.91 -13.86 7.19
N TYR A 38 16.69 -13.41 5.94
CA TYR A 38 17.42 -13.91 4.78
C TYR A 38 18.92 -13.57 4.84
N ILE A 39 19.28 -12.35 5.27
CA ILE A 39 20.69 -11.94 5.36
C ILE A 39 21.40 -12.67 6.51
N LEU A 40 20.76 -12.78 7.68
CA LEU A 40 21.41 -13.30 8.89
C LEU A 40 21.34 -14.84 9.01
N PHE A 41 20.19 -15.45 8.72
CA PHE A 41 19.94 -16.88 8.93
C PHE A 41 19.72 -17.65 7.63
N ARG A 42 19.67 -16.96 6.47
CA ARG A 42 19.29 -17.52 5.17
C ARG A 42 17.94 -18.25 5.18
N ASP A 43 17.04 -17.85 6.08
CA ASP A 43 15.67 -18.37 6.06
C ASP A 43 14.86 -17.66 4.98
N THR A 44 14.22 -18.43 4.11
CA THR A 44 13.40 -17.93 2.99
C THR A 44 11.90 -18.05 3.27
N HIS A 45 11.50 -18.60 4.41
CA HIS A 45 10.10 -18.84 4.75
C HIS A 45 9.27 -17.55 4.70
N LEU A 46 9.75 -16.46 5.33
CA LEU A 46 9.09 -15.16 5.27
C LEU A 46 9.19 -14.49 3.89
N LEU A 47 10.29 -14.71 3.16
CA LEU A 47 10.51 -14.11 1.85
C LEU A 47 9.54 -14.65 0.79
N LYS A 48 9.17 -15.94 0.88
CA LYS A 48 8.16 -16.57 0.02
C LYS A 48 6.79 -15.92 0.15
N GLY A 49 6.43 -15.45 1.35
CA GLY A 49 5.20 -14.67 1.55
C GLY A 49 5.23 -13.36 0.75
N VAL A 50 6.34 -12.62 0.81
CA VAL A 50 6.49 -11.33 0.08
C VAL A 50 6.41 -11.55 -1.42
N ALA A 51 7.08 -12.60 -1.92
CA ALA A 51 6.99 -13.00 -3.33
C ALA A 51 5.56 -13.41 -3.71
N GLY A 52 4.87 -14.16 -2.84
CA GLY A 52 3.48 -14.57 -3.05
C GLY A 52 2.51 -13.40 -3.17
N PHE A 53 2.68 -12.34 -2.36
CA PHE A 53 1.87 -11.13 -2.48
C PHE A 53 2.11 -10.40 -3.81
N LEU A 54 3.37 -10.24 -4.23
CA LEU A 54 3.71 -9.60 -5.50
C LEU A 54 3.17 -10.40 -6.70
N VAL A 55 3.40 -11.70 -6.72
CA VAL A 55 2.93 -12.59 -7.79
C VAL A 55 1.40 -12.65 -7.81
N GLY A 56 0.77 -12.80 -6.64
CA GLY A 56 -0.69 -12.81 -6.50
C GLY A 56 -1.33 -11.50 -6.95
N GLY A 57 -0.71 -10.36 -6.65
CA GLY A 57 -1.14 -9.05 -7.14
C GLY A 57 -1.08 -8.99 -8.67
N VAL A 58 0.06 -9.31 -9.27
CA VAL A 58 0.22 -9.30 -10.73
C VAL A 58 -0.80 -10.22 -11.40
N ILE A 59 -0.89 -11.47 -10.94
CA ILE A 59 -1.82 -12.45 -11.52
C ILE A 59 -3.27 -11.99 -11.32
N GLY A 60 -3.66 -11.61 -10.10
CA GLY A 60 -5.01 -11.15 -9.79
C GLY A 60 -5.44 -9.96 -10.65
N PHE A 61 -4.59 -8.93 -10.76
CA PHE A 61 -4.88 -7.77 -11.61
C PHE A 61 -4.90 -8.12 -13.11
N THR A 62 -4.03 -9.02 -13.59
CA THR A 62 -4.10 -9.48 -15.00
C THR A 62 -5.37 -10.29 -15.31
N ILE A 63 -5.82 -11.16 -14.39
CA ILE A 63 -7.05 -11.93 -14.57
C ILE A 63 -8.27 -11.00 -14.58
N LEU A 64 -8.30 -10.01 -13.68
CA LEU A 64 -9.39 -9.02 -13.64
C LEU A 64 -9.40 -8.13 -14.89
N ALA A 65 -8.20 -7.80 -15.42
CA ALA A 65 -8.06 -7.09 -16.69
C ALA A 65 -8.60 -7.89 -17.87
N LEU A 66 -8.32 -9.20 -17.91
CA LEU A 66 -8.78 -10.08 -18.97
C LEU A 66 -10.28 -10.38 -18.89
N ALA A 67 -10.83 -10.45 -17.67
CA ALA A 67 -12.25 -10.72 -17.41
C ALA A 67 -13.18 -9.51 -17.67
N GLY A 68 -12.65 -8.38 -18.15
CA GLY A 68 -13.44 -7.18 -18.45
C GLY A 68 -13.92 -6.42 -17.20
N GLY A 69 -13.41 -6.73 -16.02
CA GLY A 69 -13.87 -6.22 -14.72
C GLY A 69 -13.26 -4.89 -14.27
N ILE A 70 -12.53 -4.18 -15.13
CA ILE A 70 -11.96 -2.87 -14.78
C ILE A 70 -12.89 -1.77 -15.25
N TYR A 71 -13.46 -1.02 -14.31
CA TYR A 71 -14.22 0.24 -14.54
C TYR A 71 -13.35 1.37 -15.16
N TYR A 72 -12.06 1.09 -15.45
CA TYR A 72 -11.08 1.95 -16.13
C TYR A 72 -10.25 1.10 -17.12
N PRO A 73 -10.46 1.18 -18.44
CA PRO A 73 -9.65 0.44 -19.40
C PRO A 73 -8.18 0.90 -19.36
N ASN A 74 -7.22 -0.05 -19.47
CA ASN A 74 -5.78 0.16 -19.71
C ASN A 74 -4.87 0.56 -18.52
N GLN A 75 -5.18 0.20 -17.28
CA GLN A 75 -4.34 0.57 -16.12
C GLN A 75 -3.30 -0.48 -15.68
N PHE A 76 -3.39 -1.74 -16.12
CA PHE A 76 -2.47 -2.80 -15.70
C PHE A 76 -2.01 -3.65 -16.90
N PRO A 77 -0.70 -3.76 -17.18
CA PRO A 77 0.44 -3.12 -16.51
C PRO A 77 0.55 -1.62 -16.85
N TRP A 78 0.53 -0.74 -15.85
CA TRP A 78 0.58 0.71 -16.02
C TRP A 78 1.76 1.17 -16.90
N SER A 79 2.92 0.52 -16.72
CA SER A 79 4.14 0.79 -17.49
C SER A 79 4.00 0.53 -18.99
N TYR A 80 3.11 -0.37 -19.42
CA TYR A 80 2.92 -0.70 -20.83
C TYR A 80 1.99 0.29 -21.54
N PHE A 81 0.95 0.78 -20.85
CA PHE A 81 -0.07 1.64 -21.44
C PHE A 81 0.17 3.15 -21.23
N ASN A 82 0.84 3.55 -20.14
CA ASN A 82 1.05 4.96 -19.77
C ASN A 82 2.53 5.37 -19.69
N GLY A 83 3.46 4.46 -20.00
CA GLY A 83 4.91 4.67 -19.88
C GLY A 83 5.36 4.85 -18.43
N LEU A 84 6.54 5.48 -18.22
CA LEU A 84 7.09 5.78 -16.88
C LEU A 84 6.38 6.94 -16.16
N LYS A 85 5.21 7.38 -16.64
CA LYS A 85 4.40 8.40 -15.98
C LYS A 85 3.81 7.83 -14.69
N MET A 86 3.62 8.67 -13.68
CA MET A 86 3.08 8.23 -12.39
C MET A 86 1.63 7.74 -12.52
N VAL A 87 1.24 6.80 -11.66
CA VAL A 87 -0.12 6.26 -11.53
C VAL A 87 -1.14 7.40 -11.34
N ALA A 88 -2.35 7.23 -11.88
CA ALA A 88 -3.47 8.18 -11.92
C ALA A 88 -4.02 8.71 -10.57
N GLY A 89 -3.24 8.64 -9.49
CA GLY A 89 -3.53 9.22 -8.16
C GLY A 89 -2.39 10.05 -7.58
N SER A 90 -1.39 10.43 -8.39
CA SER A 90 -0.31 11.32 -7.94
C SER A 90 -0.87 12.72 -7.63
N LEU A 91 -0.55 13.25 -6.45
CA LEU A 91 -1.01 14.56 -5.96
C LEU A 91 -0.37 15.76 -6.71
N LEU A 92 0.59 15.48 -7.58
CA LEU A 92 1.30 16.48 -8.39
C LEU A 92 0.74 16.47 -9.82
N LYS A 93 0.16 17.60 -10.24
CA LYS A 93 -0.35 17.82 -11.60
C LYS A 93 0.80 18.28 -12.52
N THR A 94 1.94 17.61 -12.44
CA THR A 94 3.16 17.98 -13.16
C THR A 94 3.60 16.85 -14.07
N ASN A 95 3.93 17.19 -15.31
CA ASN A 95 4.37 16.22 -16.33
C ASN A 95 5.84 15.81 -16.14
N ASP A 96 6.52 16.38 -15.15
CA ASP A 96 7.93 16.18 -14.91
C ASP A 96 8.17 14.88 -14.15
N LEU A 97 8.72 13.92 -14.90
CA LEU A 97 9.16 12.61 -14.41
C LEU A 97 10.01 12.75 -13.14
N THR A 98 10.95 13.69 -13.12
CA THR A 98 11.95 13.86 -12.05
C THR A 98 11.31 14.09 -10.68
N VAL A 99 10.25 14.89 -10.60
CA VAL A 99 9.76 15.39 -9.30
C VAL A 99 8.98 14.33 -8.55
N GLY A 100 8.12 13.58 -9.23
CA GLY A 100 7.38 12.53 -8.52
C GLY A 100 8.16 11.23 -8.35
N TRP A 101 9.19 10.94 -9.16
CA TRP A 101 10.15 9.88 -8.81
C TRP A 101 10.98 10.30 -7.59
N ALA A 102 11.39 11.58 -7.50
CA ALA A 102 12.03 12.11 -6.31
C ALA A 102 11.12 12.02 -5.08
N ALA A 103 9.84 12.40 -5.20
CA ALA A 103 8.87 12.29 -4.11
C ALA A 103 8.63 10.83 -3.68
N ALA A 104 8.57 9.88 -4.62
CA ALA A 104 8.43 8.46 -4.32
C ALA A 104 9.67 7.89 -3.61
N ILE A 105 10.87 8.29 -4.02
CA ILE A 105 12.12 7.87 -3.38
C ILE A 105 12.22 8.45 -1.96
N VAL A 106 12.00 9.75 -1.81
CA VAL A 106 12.03 10.43 -0.50
C VAL A 106 10.96 9.86 0.44
N GLY A 107 9.74 9.67 -0.06
CA GLY A 107 8.64 9.07 0.70
C GLY A 107 8.92 7.61 1.08
N GLY A 108 9.43 6.80 0.14
CA GLY A 108 9.79 5.40 0.39
C GLY A 108 10.90 5.24 1.43
N ILE A 109 11.95 6.07 1.34
CA ILE A 109 13.03 6.11 2.35
C ILE A 109 12.49 6.57 3.70
N GLY A 110 11.64 7.59 3.73
CA GLY A 110 11.01 8.09 4.96
C GLY A 110 10.18 7.02 5.66
N VAL A 111 9.26 6.37 4.94
CA VAL A 111 8.43 5.28 5.49
C VAL A 111 9.30 4.12 5.97
N GLY A 112 10.35 3.77 5.23
CA GLY A 112 11.32 2.75 5.63
C GLY A 112 12.02 3.09 6.95
N PHE A 113 12.54 4.31 7.07
CA PHE A 113 13.25 4.77 8.26
C PHE A 113 12.36 4.78 9.51
N PHE A 114 11.16 5.37 9.42
CA PHE A 114 10.22 5.39 10.54
C PHE A 114 9.69 4.00 10.92
N SER A 115 9.53 3.10 9.94
CA SER A 115 9.11 1.72 10.19
C SER A 115 10.18 0.95 10.99
N VAL A 116 11.47 1.14 10.69
CA VAL A 116 12.55 0.47 11.44
C VAL A 116 12.60 0.93 12.89
N ILE A 117 12.45 2.24 13.15
CA ILE A 117 12.43 2.79 14.52
C ILE A 117 11.22 2.26 15.31
N ALA A 118 10.07 2.12 14.67
CA ALA A 118 8.86 1.58 15.28
C ALA A 118 8.90 0.04 15.51
N GLY A 119 9.97 -0.65 15.08
CA GLY A 119 10.13 -2.09 15.31
C GLY A 119 9.27 -3.00 14.43
N GLY A 120 8.72 -2.49 13.32
CA GLY A 120 7.81 -3.25 12.47
C GLY A 120 7.51 -2.63 11.11
N CYS A 121 6.84 -3.37 10.24
CA CYS A 121 6.25 -2.83 9.02
C CYS A 121 4.80 -2.36 9.31
N PRO A 122 4.21 -1.49 8.46
CA PRO A 122 2.84 -0.99 8.68
C PRO A 122 1.81 -2.11 8.85
N LEU A 123 1.95 -3.22 8.10
CA LEU A 123 1.05 -4.36 8.19
C LEU A 123 1.17 -5.11 9.53
N ARG A 124 2.39 -5.32 10.02
CA ARG A 124 2.63 -5.99 11.31
C ARG A 124 2.11 -5.15 12.49
N ASN A 125 2.29 -3.84 12.42
CA ASN A 125 1.77 -2.93 13.44
C ASN A 125 0.24 -2.86 13.41
N ALA A 126 -0.39 -3.03 12.25
CA ALA A 126 -1.84 -3.19 12.13
C ALA A 126 -2.36 -4.44 12.85
N VAL A 127 -1.68 -5.58 12.69
CA VAL A 127 -2.02 -6.84 13.37
C VAL A 127 -1.82 -6.71 14.89
N MET A 128 -0.68 -6.22 15.35
CA MET A 128 -0.41 -6.07 16.79
C MET A 128 -1.34 -5.06 17.48
N ALA A 129 -1.83 -4.05 16.75
CA ALA A 129 -2.84 -3.16 17.28
C ALA A 129 -4.18 -3.87 17.46
N ALA A 130 -4.55 -4.79 16.57
CA ALA A 130 -5.73 -5.64 16.72
C ALA A 130 -5.61 -6.64 17.89
N GLU A 131 -4.39 -7.07 18.22
CA GLU A 131 -4.08 -7.87 19.42
C GLU A 131 -4.10 -7.04 20.73
N GLY A 132 -4.25 -5.71 20.65
CA GLY A 132 -4.36 -4.82 21.81
C GLY A 132 -3.03 -4.23 22.30
N ASN A 133 -1.97 -4.27 21.50
CA ASN A 133 -0.70 -3.63 21.87
C ASN A 133 -0.79 -2.10 21.77
N LYS A 134 -0.67 -1.41 22.91
CA LYS A 134 -0.76 0.05 23.01
C LYS A 134 0.30 0.78 22.18
N SER A 135 1.51 0.24 22.06
CA SER A 135 2.59 0.88 21.29
C SER A 135 2.30 0.86 19.79
N SER A 136 1.72 -0.23 19.29
CA SER A 136 1.33 -0.37 17.88
C SER A 136 0.13 0.50 17.52
N ILE A 137 -0.79 0.72 18.47
CA ILE A 137 -1.92 1.64 18.29
C ILE A 137 -1.43 3.07 18.07
N TRP A 138 -0.48 3.56 18.87
CA TRP A 138 0.09 4.90 18.69
C TRP A 138 0.81 5.08 17.36
N TYR A 139 1.50 4.04 16.88
CA TYR A 139 2.09 4.04 15.55
C TYR A 139 1.04 4.22 14.43
N LEU A 140 -0.07 3.50 14.50
CA LEU A 140 -1.14 3.59 13.50
C LEU A 140 -1.85 4.94 13.52
N ILE A 141 -2.08 5.50 14.71
CA ILE A 141 -2.65 6.85 14.85
C ILE A 141 -1.72 7.86 14.18
N GLY A 142 -0.41 7.78 14.43
CA GLY A 142 0.58 8.63 13.77
C GLY A 142 0.57 8.48 12.25
N PHE A 143 0.51 7.25 11.74
CA PHE A 143 0.43 6.97 10.30
C PHE A 143 -0.85 7.51 9.66
N ALA A 144 -2.00 7.35 10.34
CA ALA A 144 -3.29 7.83 9.88
C ALA A 144 -3.37 9.37 9.86
N LEU A 145 -2.78 10.04 10.85
CA LEU A 145 -2.73 11.51 10.93
C LEU A 145 -1.72 12.11 9.94
N MET A 146 -0.61 11.43 9.68
CA MET A 146 0.42 11.90 8.75
C MET A 146 -0.10 12.01 7.31
N THR A 147 -0.97 11.08 6.89
CA THR A 147 -1.51 11.04 5.51
C THR A 147 -2.23 12.34 5.11
N PRO A 148 -3.27 12.83 5.81
CA PRO A 148 -3.94 14.08 5.47
C PRO A 148 -3.03 15.31 5.61
N ILE A 149 -2.08 15.31 6.55
CA ILE A 149 -1.12 16.40 6.71
C ILE A 149 -0.23 16.52 5.47
N VAL A 150 0.33 15.40 5.00
CA VAL A 150 1.16 15.37 3.80
C VAL A 150 0.34 15.78 2.57
N VAL A 151 -0.88 15.26 2.41
CA VAL A 151 -1.78 15.65 1.32
C VAL A 151 -2.05 17.16 1.32
N TYR A 152 -2.32 17.73 2.49
CA TYR A 152 -2.53 19.17 2.64
C TYR A 152 -1.28 19.98 2.27
N VAL A 153 -0.09 19.57 2.71
CA VAL A 153 1.17 20.23 2.35
C VAL A 153 1.41 20.18 0.85
N PHE A 154 1.23 19.03 0.21
CA PHE A 154 1.38 18.91 -1.24
C PHE A 154 0.33 19.73 -2.02
N TYR A 155 -0.91 19.79 -1.52
CA TYR A 155 -1.95 20.64 -2.10
C TYR A 155 -1.59 22.13 -2.00
N VAL A 156 -1.05 22.57 -0.86
CA VAL A 156 -0.59 23.96 -0.66
C VAL A 156 0.60 24.27 -1.58
N ILE A 157 1.57 23.37 -1.72
CA ILE A 157 2.73 23.56 -2.62
C ILE A 157 2.29 23.68 -4.08
N ASN A 158 1.36 22.84 -4.52
CA ASN A 158 0.78 22.88 -5.86
C ASN A 158 -0.02 24.18 -6.09
N SER A 159 -0.81 24.61 -5.10
CA SER A 159 -1.53 25.89 -5.15
C SER A 159 -0.62 27.12 -5.17
N LEU A 160 0.61 27.01 -4.69
CA LEU A 160 1.62 28.07 -4.73
C LEU A 160 2.40 28.13 -6.04
N GLY A 161 2.18 27.19 -6.98
CA GLY A 161 2.82 27.19 -8.30
C GLY A 161 4.33 26.98 -8.27
N ILE A 162 4.88 26.45 -7.17
CA ILE A 162 6.30 26.11 -7.00
C ILE A 162 6.62 24.77 -7.70
N LEU A 163 5.61 24.08 -8.23
CA LEU A 163 5.68 22.80 -8.92
C LEU A 163 4.59 22.66 -9.98
#